data_AF-A0A534VZP9-F1
#
_entry.id   AF-A0A534VZP9-F1
#
_cell.length_a   1.000
_cell.length_b   1.000
_cell.length_c   1.000
_cell.angle_alpha   90.00
_cell.angle_beta   90.00
_cell.angle_gamma   90.00
#
_symmetry.space_group_name_H-M   'P 1'
#
loop_
_entity.id
_entity.type
_entity.pdbx_description
1 polymer ?
#
loop_
_entity_poly.entity_id
_entity_poly.type
_entity_poly.pdbx_seq_one_letter_code
_entity_poly.pdbx_strand_id
1 'polypeptide(L)'
;MVGRLEMDLGRNGMRSMLAALCAGAFAGCTFGGDVRRTDGASAVIGPGGGMLALSGGAALEIPAGALANDTTITIAQSSAQSPGGALSPVYEFGPAGTIFSKPVTVTFSVPAGTSAGSVYWTTSQSAAYEELPTMIQGTTAVAQIGHFSRGFVGSPCGTASGCAARRDVTGSFGKVFWTDDGRKTRLAMPQPGVSVSALVPTAGGGYQRFPGVFAPDGSNFTIHAVPAGRYFLQIEGMPGQEGPTLYDFTTSTPELSSVVSYRPDLARATAATPVTLNVTNLDTWIPGNSLTGDLFEIASSQANLSLRPWIRSAGPAAGSTFFNGAIDWHGVINVVADNAVAGLPDASKGDVVWFYQARHQSIGSGPAAAVYRPATKAARLSNLTLRDGLPATIDVPLAPVPQTGSMTADVRYARFAALAADVNPSARSNQFSFNVFAMPHGAGYPDMPFDSMVVRPLLLAYDFTTGSASLPDTNYGTVPYGQFSDQPLWQEFRQTLYFYDVTISPPGAASFTWTAFVTAHEAMSSAPIAPALGPVKAPQVNGRSLFQPQSGVGLQPTISWSPPAVGAATSVLVGITPLNGGTTLQATVRSGTSFTVPPGLLVAGQTYVVTLTA
;
A
#
# COMPACT_ATOMS: atom_id res chain seq x y z
N MET A 1 2.50 1.77 6.51
CA MET A 1 2.72 0.78 5.42
C MET A 1 4.18 0.36 5.60
N VAL A 2 4.41 -0.80 6.20
CA VAL A 2 5.77 -1.28 6.53
C VAL A 2 6.31 -1.97 5.28
N GLY A 3 7.56 -1.65 4.93
CA GLY A 3 8.24 -2.12 3.73
C GLY A 3 8.08 -3.63 3.53
N ARG A 4 7.67 -3.99 2.32
CA ARG A 4 7.54 -5.36 1.84
C ARG A 4 8.95 -5.92 1.71
N LEU A 5 9.43 -6.70 2.68
CA LEU A 5 10.55 -7.60 2.45
C LEU A 5 9.99 -8.81 1.70
N GLU A 6 9.83 -8.69 0.38
CA GLU A 6 9.53 -9.85 -0.46
C GLU A 6 10.79 -10.72 -0.58
N MET A 7 10.69 -11.91 0.00
CA MET A 7 11.55 -13.05 -0.28
C MET A 7 11.35 -13.48 -1.74
N ASP A 8 12.44 -13.57 -2.50
CA ASP A 8 12.47 -14.04 -3.89
C ASP A 8 11.71 -15.38 -4.04
N LEU A 9 10.53 -15.33 -4.66
CA LEU A 9 9.95 -16.46 -5.38
C LEU A 9 10.11 -16.17 -6.87
N GLY A 10 11.07 -16.87 -7.49
CA GLY A 10 11.42 -16.67 -8.88
C GLY A 10 10.23 -16.89 -9.84
N ARG A 11 10.08 -15.98 -10.80
CA ARG A 11 9.22 -16.20 -11.96
C ARG A 11 9.86 -15.70 -13.25
N ASN A 12 10.13 -16.67 -14.12
CA ASN A 12 10.33 -16.50 -15.55
C ASN A 12 9.00 -16.11 -16.23
N GLY A 13 9.07 -15.24 -17.23
CA GLY A 13 8.29 -15.42 -18.46
C GLY A 13 7.27 -14.34 -18.84
N MET A 14 7.71 -13.53 -19.81
CA MET A 14 7.01 -13.24 -21.07
C MET A 14 6.08 -12.02 -21.16
N ARG A 15 6.61 -11.01 -21.88
CA ARG A 15 5.94 -9.83 -22.43
C ARG A 15 5.29 -10.18 -23.78
N SER A 16 4.14 -9.58 -24.05
CA SER A 16 3.78 -8.81 -25.28
C SER A 16 2.31 -9.01 -25.64
N MET A 17 1.52 -7.92 -25.68
CA MET A 17 0.85 -7.52 -26.92
C MET A 17 0.28 -6.09 -26.84
N LEU A 18 0.31 -5.45 -28.01
CA LEU A 18 0.07 -4.06 -28.33
C LEU A 18 -1.42 -3.65 -28.32
N ALA A 19 -1.59 -2.34 -28.23
CA ALA A 19 -2.82 -1.55 -28.37
C ALA A 19 -3.48 -1.64 -29.75
N ALA A 20 -4.79 -1.37 -29.78
CA ALA A 20 -5.47 -0.78 -30.93
C ALA A 20 -6.57 0.19 -30.46
N LEU A 21 -6.38 1.47 -30.82
CA LEU A 21 -7.36 2.55 -30.79
C LEU A 21 -8.45 2.30 -31.84
N CYS A 22 -9.70 2.60 -31.53
CA CYS A 22 -10.73 2.94 -32.53
C CYS A 22 -11.54 4.15 -32.04
N ALA A 23 -11.37 5.27 -32.74
CA ALA A 23 -12.21 6.45 -32.65
C ALA A 23 -13.43 6.26 -33.57
N GLY A 24 -14.62 6.57 -33.05
CA GLY A 24 -15.87 6.57 -33.81
C GLY A 24 -16.59 7.90 -33.62
N ALA A 25 -16.74 8.64 -34.72
CA ALA A 25 -17.40 9.93 -34.80
C ALA A 25 -18.91 9.83 -34.54
N PHE A 26 -19.47 10.75 -33.77
CA PHE A 26 -20.92 10.96 -33.70
C PHE A 26 -21.33 12.08 -34.67
N ALA A 27 -22.08 11.68 -35.71
CA ALA A 27 -22.84 12.59 -36.55
C ALA A 27 -24.12 13.01 -35.82
N GLY A 28 -24.40 14.32 -35.84
CA GLY A 28 -25.58 14.90 -35.23
C GLY A 28 -26.86 14.60 -36.01
N CYS A 29 -27.94 14.34 -35.28
CA CYS A 29 -29.31 14.42 -35.78
C CYS A 29 -30.11 15.38 -34.89
N THR A 30 -30.46 16.52 -35.46
CA THR A 30 -31.50 17.44 -34.99
C THR A 30 -32.88 16.77 -35.06
N PHE A 31 -33.66 16.86 -33.98
CA PHE A 31 -35.09 16.57 -33.99
C PHE A 31 -35.86 17.77 -33.46
N GLY A 32 -36.60 18.43 -34.36
CA GLY A 32 -37.75 19.26 -34.01
C GLY A 32 -39.02 18.44 -34.26
N GLY A 33 -39.88 18.32 -33.24
CA GLY A 33 -41.16 17.63 -33.33
C GLY A 33 -41.85 17.56 -31.97
N ASP A 34 -43.12 17.95 -31.93
CA ASP A 34 -44.00 18.09 -30.76
C ASP A 34 -43.96 16.90 -29.79
N VAL A 35 -43.73 17.19 -28.50
CA VAL A 35 -43.67 16.19 -27.42
C VAL A 35 -45.08 15.82 -26.97
N ARG A 36 -45.64 14.75 -27.54
CA ARG A 36 -46.58 13.91 -26.78
C ARG A 36 -45.78 13.20 -25.70
N ARG A 37 -46.07 13.49 -24.44
CA ARG A 37 -45.49 12.80 -23.27
C ARG A 37 -45.86 11.32 -23.37
N THR A 38 -44.90 10.45 -23.67
CA THR A 38 -45.06 9.00 -23.55
C THR A 38 -44.74 8.63 -22.11
N ASP A 39 -45.63 7.91 -21.43
CA ASP A 39 -45.47 7.51 -20.02
C ASP A 39 -44.43 6.39 -19.81
N GLY A 40 -43.72 5.98 -20.87
CA GLY A 40 -42.61 5.05 -20.80
C GLY A 40 -41.71 5.04 -22.02
N ALA A 41 -40.56 4.37 -21.88
CA ALA A 41 -39.54 4.14 -22.90
C ALA A 41 -39.07 2.68 -22.85
N SER A 42 -38.66 2.11 -23.99
CA SER A 42 -38.14 0.73 -24.06
C SER A 42 -37.07 0.56 -25.13
N ALA A 43 -36.06 -0.28 -24.86
CA ALA A 43 -35.04 -0.71 -25.81
C ALA A 43 -34.47 -2.09 -25.44
N VAL A 44 -33.94 -2.82 -26.41
CA VAL A 44 -33.14 -4.04 -26.16
C VAL A 44 -31.68 -3.62 -25.95
N ILE A 45 -31.12 -3.96 -24.79
CA ILE A 45 -29.72 -3.68 -24.44
C ILE A 45 -29.01 -4.99 -24.11
N GLY A 46 -27.86 -5.21 -24.75
CA GLY A 46 -27.05 -6.42 -24.62
C GLY A 46 -25.77 -6.26 -23.80
N PRO A 47 -24.88 -7.26 -23.84
CA PRO A 47 -23.58 -7.23 -23.15
C PRO A 47 -22.68 -6.06 -23.56
N GLY A 48 -22.90 -5.48 -24.75
CA GLY A 48 -22.19 -4.27 -25.21
C GLY A 48 -22.53 -3.00 -24.44
N GLY A 49 -23.58 -3.01 -23.60
CA GLY A 49 -24.09 -1.82 -22.92
C GLY A 49 -25.00 -0.96 -23.81
N GLY A 50 -25.52 0.13 -23.26
CA GLY A 50 -26.44 1.01 -23.98
C GLY A 50 -27.07 2.08 -23.09
N MET A 51 -27.82 2.99 -23.70
CA MET A 51 -28.53 4.06 -23.01
C MET A 51 -30.03 4.00 -23.34
N LEU A 52 -30.88 4.29 -22.36
CA LEU A 52 -32.32 4.42 -22.51
C LEU A 52 -32.80 5.65 -21.73
N ALA A 53 -33.53 6.55 -22.37
CA ALA A 53 -34.05 7.76 -21.74
C ALA A 53 -35.55 7.89 -21.95
N LEU A 54 -36.26 8.26 -20.89
CA LEU A 54 -37.64 8.72 -20.94
C LEU A 54 -37.64 10.24 -21.09
N SER A 55 -38.29 10.76 -22.13
CA SER A 55 -38.32 12.20 -22.43
C SER A 55 -38.79 13.03 -21.24
N GLY A 56 -37.94 13.94 -20.77
CA GLY A 56 -38.22 14.80 -19.60
C GLY A 56 -38.33 14.07 -18.26
N GLY A 57 -37.85 12.82 -18.16
CA GLY A 57 -37.96 11.98 -16.98
C GLY A 57 -36.64 11.39 -16.53
N ALA A 58 -36.62 10.07 -16.33
CA ALA A 58 -35.45 9.31 -15.94
C ALA A 58 -34.69 8.74 -17.15
N ALA A 59 -33.37 8.56 -17.01
CA ALA A 59 -32.51 7.92 -17.99
C ALA A 59 -31.61 6.87 -17.33
N LEU A 60 -31.22 5.87 -18.11
CA LEU A 60 -30.33 4.79 -17.75
C LEU A 60 -29.14 4.75 -18.69
N GLU A 61 -27.96 4.55 -18.13
CA GLU A 61 -26.74 4.20 -18.86
C GLU A 61 -26.21 2.88 -18.31
N ILE A 62 -26.28 1.83 -19.13
CA ILE A 62 -25.86 0.48 -18.79
C ILE A 62 -24.48 0.25 -19.40
N PRO A 63 -23.41 0.07 -18.59
CA PRO A 63 -22.07 -0.11 -19.13
C PRO A 63 -21.88 -1.49 -19.75
N ALA A 64 -20.91 -1.61 -20.65
CA ALA A 64 -20.55 -2.89 -21.25
C ALA A 64 -20.18 -3.94 -20.18
N GLY A 65 -20.74 -5.14 -20.30
CA GLY A 65 -20.58 -6.25 -19.37
C GLY A 65 -21.46 -6.16 -18.10
N ALA A 66 -22.39 -5.21 -18.01
CA ALA A 66 -23.38 -5.19 -16.91
C ALA A 66 -24.48 -6.26 -17.08
N LEU A 67 -24.81 -6.60 -18.32
CA LEU A 67 -25.77 -7.65 -18.71
C LEU A 67 -25.04 -8.81 -19.38
N ALA A 68 -25.51 -10.03 -19.13
CA ALA A 68 -24.97 -11.24 -19.76
C ALA A 68 -25.62 -11.56 -21.12
N ASN A 69 -26.84 -11.09 -21.35
CA ASN A 69 -27.62 -11.36 -22.56
C ASN A 69 -28.42 -10.11 -22.97
N ASP A 70 -28.84 -10.07 -24.24
CA ASP A 70 -29.78 -9.08 -24.75
C ASP A 70 -31.08 -9.12 -23.92
N THR A 71 -31.41 -7.97 -23.31
CA THR A 71 -32.54 -7.84 -22.39
C THR A 71 -33.38 -6.64 -22.81
N THR A 72 -34.70 -6.82 -22.91
CA THR A 72 -35.64 -5.71 -23.13
C THR A 72 -35.76 -4.89 -21.85
N ILE A 73 -35.24 -3.67 -21.88
CA ILE A 73 -35.26 -2.71 -20.79
C ILE A 73 -36.44 -1.76 -20.95
N THR A 74 -37.11 -1.40 -19.85
CA THR A 74 -38.19 -0.40 -19.83
C THR A 74 -37.99 0.62 -18.71
N ILE A 75 -38.43 1.85 -18.96
CA ILE A 75 -38.61 2.90 -17.95
C ILE A 75 -40.06 3.37 -18.06
N ALA A 76 -40.83 3.34 -16.98
CA ALA A 76 -42.19 3.85 -16.95
C ALA A 76 -42.39 4.78 -15.75
N GLN A 77 -43.15 5.86 -15.92
CA GLN A 77 -43.57 6.67 -14.78
C GLN A 77 -44.68 5.92 -14.02
N SER A 78 -44.50 5.69 -12.73
CA SER A 78 -45.50 5.03 -11.89
C SER A 78 -46.70 5.96 -11.65
N SER A 79 -47.90 5.38 -11.59
CA SER A 79 -49.12 6.09 -11.19
C SER A 79 -49.25 6.23 -9.67
N ALA A 80 -48.35 5.61 -8.90
CA ALA A 80 -48.30 5.75 -7.46
C ALA A 80 -48.05 7.21 -7.04
N GLN A 81 -48.76 7.67 -6.00
CA GLN A 81 -48.53 8.99 -5.45
C GLN A 81 -47.07 9.11 -4.97
N SER A 82 -46.38 10.15 -5.43
CA SER A 82 -45.00 10.39 -5.03
C SER A 82 -44.93 10.65 -3.52
N PRO A 83 -43.93 10.08 -2.81
CA PRO A 83 -43.75 10.35 -1.40
C PRO A 83 -43.65 11.84 -1.09
N GLY A 84 -44.09 12.27 0.10
CA GLY A 84 -44.00 13.67 0.50
C GLY A 84 -42.56 14.18 0.45
N GLY A 85 -42.33 15.32 -0.19
CA GLY A 85 -40.98 15.89 -0.39
C GLY A 85 -40.21 15.30 -1.58
N ALA A 86 -40.87 14.55 -2.47
CA ALA A 86 -40.30 14.12 -3.74
C ALA A 86 -40.02 15.31 -4.67
N LEU A 87 -38.82 15.30 -5.25
CA LEU A 87 -38.33 16.23 -6.28
C LEU A 87 -38.54 15.68 -7.70
N SER A 88 -38.91 14.39 -7.84
CA SER A 88 -39.30 13.76 -9.11
C SER A 88 -40.51 12.86 -8.93
N PRO A 89 -41.19 12.45 -10.02
CA PRO A 89 -42.10 11.31 -10.00
C PRO A 89 -41.37 10.01 -9.59
N VAL A 90 -42.16 9.00 -9.22
CA VAL A 90 -41.67 7.62 -9.06
C VAL A 90 -41.61 6.96 -10.43
N TYR A 91 -40.49 6.32 -10.73
CA TYR A 91 -40.28 5.57 -11.97
C TYR A 91 -40.09 4.08 -11.66
N GLU A 92 -40.63 3.25 -12.53
CA GLU A 92 -40.49 1.80 -12.55
C GLU A 92 -39.53 1.40 -13.67
N PHE A 93 -38.52 0.61 -13.32
CA PHE A 93 -37.49 0.12 -14.23
C PHE A 93 -37.66 -1.39 -14.41
N GLY A 94 -37.86 -1.81 -15.67
CA GLY A 94 -38.15 -3.19 -16.02
C GLY A 94 -37.04 -3.86 -16.84
N PRO A 95 -36.89 -5.20 -16.74
CA PRO A 95 -37.66 -6.12 -15.90
C PRO A 95 -37.30 -5.99 -14.41
N ALA A 96 -38.30 -5.97 -13.52
CA ALA A 96 -38.04 -5.84 -12.08
C ALA A 96 -37.23 -7.04 -11.56
N GLY A 97 -36.24 -6.78 -10.71
CA GLY A 97 -35.36 -7.80 -10.14
C GLY A 97 -34.18 -8.20 -11.01
N THR A 98 -33.99 -7.61 -12.20
CA THR A 98 -32.74 -7.76 -12.96
C THR A 98 -31.56 -7.26 -12.12
N ILE A 99 -30.54 -8.12 -11.91
CA ILE A 99 -29.32 -7.80 -11.17
C ILE A 99 -28.17 -7.61 -12.16
N PHE A 100 -27.37 -6.55 -11.99
CA PHE A 100 -26.26 -6.23 -12.88
C PHE A 100 -24.92 -6.72 -12.33
N SER A 101 -24.03 -7.17 -13.23
CA SER A 101 -22.65 -7.52 -12.88
C SER A 101 -21.74 -6.31 -12.68
N LYS A 102 -22.18 -5.13 -13.13
CA LYS A 102 -21.54 -3.82 -12.94
C LYS A 102 -22.62 -2.78 -12.59
N PRO A 103 -22.31 -1.74 -11.79
CA PRO A 103 -23.27 -0.68 -11.49
C PRO A 103 -23.80 0.00 -12.76
N VAL A 104 -25.09 0.32 -12.77
CA VAL A 104 -25.78 1.07 -13.84
C VAL A 104 -26.03 2.50 -13.37
N THR A 105 -25.75 3.48 -14.22
CA THR A 105 -26.04 4.89 -13.90
C THR A 105 -27.52 5.16 -14.13
N VAL A 106 -28.20 5.71 -13.14
CA VAL A 106 -29.55 6.28 -13.28
C VAL A 106 -29.50 7.79 -13.11
N THR A 107 -30.19 8.50 -13.98
CA THR A 107 -30.33 9.95 -13.93
C THR A 107 -31.80 10.31 -13.84
N PHE A 108 -32.15 11.24 -12.97
CA PHE A 108 -33.50 11.81 -12.83
C PHE A 108 -33.45 13.31 -13.07
N SER A 109 -34.49 13.83 -13.73
CA SER A 109 -34.71 15.27 -13.81
C SER A 109 -35.19 15.81 -12.45
N VAL A 110 -34.59 16.91 -11.99
CA VAL A 110 -34.98 17.65 -10.78
C VAL A 110 -35.26 19.13 -11.10
N PRO A 111 -36.06 19.84 -10.28
CA PRO A 111 -36.34 21.25 -10.51
C PRO A 111 -35.07 22.10 -10.59
N ALA A 112 -35.07 23.13 -11.44
CA ALA A 112 -33.97 24.09 -11.53
C ALA A 112 -33.73 24.78 -10.18
N GLY A 113 -32.46 24.94 -9.81
CA GLY A 113 -32.06 25.49 -8.51
C GLY A 113 -32.05 24.47 -7.37
N THR A 114 -32.33 23.19 -7.63
CA THR A 114 -32.12 22.11 -6.65
C THR A 114 -30.63 22.05 -6.30
N SER A 115 -30.29 22.43 -5.08
CA SER A 115 -28.91 22.34 -4.56
C SER A 115 -28.66 21.07 -3.74
N ALA A 116 -29.72 20.34 -3.38
CA ALA A 116 -29.66 19.15 -2.55
C ALA A 116 -30.83 18.21 -2.86
N GLY A 117 -30.56 16.91 -3.03
CA GLY A 117 -31.56 15.88 -3.32
C GLY A 117 -30.93 14.50 -3.28
N SER A 118 -31.74 13.48 -3.01
CA SER A 118 -31.28 12.08 -2.99
C SER A 118 -32.21 11.19 -3.78
N VAL A 119 -31.62 10.28 -4.56
CA VAL A 119 -32.32 9.17 -5.20
C VAL A 119 -32.67 8.15 -4.11
N TYR A 120 -33.94 7.79 -4.08
CA TYR A 120 -34.49 6.72 -3.25
C TYR A 120 -34.83 5.55 -4.16
N TRP A 121 -34.40 4.35 -3.81
CA TRP A 121 -34.55 3.15 -4.63
C TRP A 121 -35.10 1.99 -3.82
N THR A 122 -36.02 1.19 -4.35
CA THR A 122 -36.53 0.04 -3.59
C THR A 122 -35.52 -1.09 -3.54
N THR A 123 -35.37 -1.71 -2.36
CA THR A 123 -34.48 -2.87 -2.18
C THR A 123 -35.00 -4.08 -2.96
N SER A 124 -34.13 -5.03 -3.30
CA SER A 124 -34.54 -6.24 -4.03
C SER A 124 -35.46 -7.17 -3.24
N GLN A 125 -35.54 -6.99 -1.92
CA GLN A 125 -36.28 -7.87 -1.00
C GLN A 125 -37.53 -7.21 -0.39
N SER A 126 -37.77 -5.92 -0.63
CA SER A 126 -38.90 -5.21 -0.02
C SER A 126 -39.38 -4.04 -0.87
N ALA A 127 -40.60 -3.56 -0.59
CA ALA A 127 -41.11 -2.32 -1.19
C ALA A 127 -40.57 -1.04 -0.49
N ALA A 128 -39.70 -1.18 0.52
CA ALA A 128 -39.09 -0.04 1.19
C ALA A 128 -38.02 0.60 0.31
N TYR A 129 -37.98 1.93 0.34
CA TYR A 129 -36.95 2.71 -0.34
C TYR A 129 -35.72 2.87 0.54
N GLU A 130 -34.55 2.64 -0.03
CA GLU A 130 -33.26 3.04 0.52
C GLU A 130 -32.73 4.28 -0.22
N GLU A 131 -32.05 5.16 0.51
CA GLU A 131 -31.41 6.34 -0.07
C GLU A 131 -30.07 5.94 -0.71
N LEU A 132 -29.87 6.32 -1.96
CA LEU A 132 -28.64 6.09 -2.71
C LEU A 132 -27.71 7.31 -2.67
N PRO A 133 -26.38 7.08 -2.74
CA PRO A 133 -25.41 8.13 -3.04
C PRO A 133 -25.85 8.88 -4.31
N THR A 134 -26.10 10.18 -4.17
CA THR A 134 -26.67 10.99 -5.25
C THR A 134 -25.82 12.22 -5.48
N MET A 135 -25.49 12.45 -6.75
CA MET A 135 -24.85 13.67 -7.20
C MET A 135 -25.89 14.56 -7.88
N ILE A 136 -26.04 15.79 -7.42
CA ILE A 136 -26.85 16.80 -8.10
C ILE A 136 -25.96 17.57 -9.06
N GLN A 137 -26.26 17.50 -10.36
CA GLN A 137 -25.58 18.25 -11.42
C GLN A 137 -26.60 19.10 -12.18
N GLY A 138 -26.65 20.40 -11.89
CA GLY A 138 -27.60 21.32 -12.53
C GLY A 138 -29.06 20.92 -12.26
N THR A 139 -29.77 20.44 -13.27
CA THR A 139 -31.17 19.99 -13.20
C THR A 139 -31.30 18.47 -13.16
N THR A 140 -30.23 17.75 -12.82
CA THR A 140 -30.23 16.28 -12.78
C THR A 140 -29.69 15.73 -11.47
N ALA A 141 -30.31 14.65 -11.00
CA ALA A 141 -29.82 13.82 -9.90
C ALA A 141 -29.30 12.50 -10.48
N VAL A 142 -28.05 12.17 -10.19
CA VAL A 142 -27.35 10.99 -10.72
C VAL A 142 -27.01 10.04 -9.58
N ALA A 143 -27.34 8.76 -9.74
CA ALA A 143 -27.00 7.70 -8.78
C ALA A 143 -26.60 6.41 -9.52
N GLN A 144 -26.05 5.45 -8.78
CA GLN A 144 -25.69 4.12 -9.30
C GLN A 144 -26.60 3.05 -8.69
N ILE A 145 -27.09 2.12 -9.50
CA ILE A 145 -27.98 1.03 -9.08
C ILE A 145 -27.38 -0.33 -9.42
N GLY A 146 -27.64 -1.32 -8.56
CA GLY A 146 -27.22 -2.72 -8.75
C GLY A 146 -28.32 -3.63 -9.29
N HIS A 147 -29.58 -3.17 -9.26
CA HIS A 147 -30.73 -3.91 -9.74
C HIS A 147 -31.86 -3.00 -10.19
N PHE A 148 -32.74 -3.52 -11.04
CA PHE A 148 -33.97 -2.84 -11.44
C PHE A 148 -35.09 -3.02 -10.43
N SER A 149 -35.74 -1.89 -10.10
CA SER A 149 -36.91 -1.81 -9.23
C SER A 149 -37.60 -0.45 -9.43
N ARG A 150 -38.01 0.23 -8.36
CA ARG A 150 -38.59 1.58 -8.37
C ARG A 150 -37.62 2.60 -7.80
N GLY A 151 -37.65 3.81 -8.34
CA GLY A 151 -36.90 4.92 -7.78
C GLY A 151 -37.49 6.29 -8.05
N PHE A 152 -37.15 7.25 -7.19
CA PHE A 152 -37.51 8.66 -7.31
C PHE A 152 -36.44 9.52 -6.64
N VAL A 153 -36.47 10.84 -6.87
CA VAL A 153 -35.65 11.80 -6.12
C VAL A 153 -36.49 12.44 -5.04
N GLY A 154 -35.97 12.52 -3.82
CA GLY A 154 -36.58 13.24 -2.70
C GLY A 154 -35.60 14.21 -2.04
N SER A 155 -36.11 14.93 -1.04
CA SER A 155 -35.28 15.75 -0.17
C SER A 155 -34.20 14.88 0.50
N PRO A 156 -32.94 15.35 0.60
CA PRO A 156 -31.88 14.54 1.18
C PRO A 156 -32.14 14.28 2.66
N CYS A 157 -31.77 13.10 3.14
CA CYS A 157 -32.08 12.65 4.51
C CYS A 157 -31.51 13.58 5.61
N GLY A 158 -30.53 14.43 5.29
CA GLY A 158 -29.86 15.35 6.23
C GLY A 158 -30.74 16.42 6.90
N THR A 159 -31.98 16.66 6.45
CA THR A 159 -32.91 17.62 7.08
C THR A 159 -33.98 16.96 7.96
N ALA A 160 -34.06 15.64 7.99
CA ALA A 160 -35.00 14.89 8.82
C ALA A 160 -34.31 14.34 10.08
N SER A 161 -34.93 14.50 11.25
CA SER A 161 -34.43 13.95 12.51
C SER A 161 -34.37 12.41 12.42
N GLY A 162 -33.17 11.84 12.29
CA GLY A 162 -32.97 10.39 12.23
C GLY A 162 -31.94 9.91 11.20
N CYS A 163 -31.51 10.75 10.26
CA CYS A 163 -30.50 10.37 9.27
C CYS A 163 -29.09 10.86 9.66
N ALA A 164 -28.06 10.11 9.29
CA ALA A 164 -26.68 10.54 9.48
C ALA A 164 -26.40 11.79 8.62
N ALA A 165 -25.83 12.83 9.23
CA ALA A 165 -25.35 14.02 8.50
C ALA A 165 -24.45 13.58 7.34
N ARG A 166 -24.51 14.25 6.19
CA ARG A 166 -23.74 13.91 4.99
C ARG A 166 -22.63 14.93 4.78
N ARG A 167 -21.52 14.51 4.16
CA ARG A 167 -20.39 15.38 3.82
C ARG A 167 -19.73 14.94 2.53
N ASP A 168 -19.06 15.88 1.89
CA ASP A 168 -18.11 15.55 0.82
C ASP A 168 -16.76 15.17 1.44
N VAL A 169 -16.12 14.20 0.81
CA VAL A 169 -14.75 13.78 1.12
C VAL A 169 -13.87 14.13 -0.07
N THR A 170 -12.92 15.02 0.14
CA THR A 170 -12.01 15.52 -0.89
C THR A 170 -10.57 15.14 -0.57
N GLY A 171 -9.86 14.56 -1.52
CA GLY A 171 -8.47 14.16 -1.34
C GLY A 171 -7.61 14.39 -2.58
N SER A 172 -6.29 14.39 -2.37
CA SER A 172 -5.30 14.49 -3.42
C SER A 172 -4.09 13.64 -3.07
N PHE A 173 -3.46 13.04 -4.08
CA PHE A 173 -2.21 12.30 -3.91
C PHE A 173 -1.02 13.25 -4.04
N GLY A 174 0.00 13.06 -3.22
CA GLY A 174 1.18 13.91 -3.23
C GLY A 174 2.43 13.21 -2.77
N LYS A 175 3.59 13.84 -3.03
CA LYS A 175 4.83 13.53 -2.34
C LYS A 175 5.39 14.79 -1.73
N VAL A 176 5.87 14.66 -0.50
CA VAL A 176 6.65 15.68 0.19
C VAL A 176 8.11 15.28 0.04
N PHE A 177 8.82 15.98 -0.83
CA PHE A 177 10.26 15.85 -1.01
C PHE A 177 10.93 16.64 0.11
N TRP A 178 11.73 15.97 0.92
CA TRP A 178 12.51 16.57 1.98
C TRP A 178 13.98 16.42 1.62
N THR A 179 14.56 17.47 1.04
CA THR A 179 15.95 17.45 0.59
C THR A 179 16.91 17.64 1.76
N ASP A 180 18.16 17.19 1.63
CA ASP A 180 19.19 17.16 2.68
C ASP A 180 19.50 18.52 3.31
N ASP A 181 19.22 19.61 2.58
CA ASP A 181 19.31 20.99 3.06
C ASP A 181 18.15 21.39 4.00
N GLY A 182 17.23 20.46 4.29
CA GLY A 182 16.07 20.64 5.15
C GLY A 182 14.83 21.18 4.43
N ARG A 183 14.90 21.49 3.12
CA ARG A 183 13.76 22.03 2.37
C ARG A 183 12.70 20.96 2.13
N LYS A 184 11.45 21.27 2.49
CA LYS A 184 10.27 20.46 2.16
C LYS A 184 9.55 21.07 0.95
N THR A 185 9.41 20.29 -0.13
CA THR A 185 8.63 20.66 -1.32
C THR A 185 7.53 19.64 -1.54
N ARG A 186 6.27 20.08 -1.51
CA ARG A 186 5.13 19.21 -1.83
C ARG A 186 4.82 19.32 -3.32
N LEU A 187 4.81 18.18 -4.01
CA LEU A 187 4.33 18.09 -5.38
C LEU A 187 3.09 17.19 -5.43
N ALA A 188 2.10 17.63 -6.20
CA ALA A 188 0.96 16.80 -6.54
C ALA A 188 1.42 15.59 -7.36
N MET A 189 0.78 14.46 -7.13
CA MET A 189 1.03 13.22 -7.87
C MET A 189 -0.29 12.76 -8.50
N PRO A 190 -0.74 13.39 -9.60
CA PRO A 190 -1.99 13.01 -10.25
C PRO A 190 -2.02 11.52 -10.57
N GLN A 191 -3.17 10.89 -10.34
CA GLN A 191 -3.34 9.45 -10.49
C GLN A 191 -4.40 9.15 -11.58
N PRO A 192 -4.09 9.35 -12.88
CA PRO A 192 -5.02 9.02 -13.94
C PRO A 192 -5.29 7.50 -13.97
N GLY A 193 -6.56 7.11 -14.06
CA GLY A 193 -6.97 5.70 -14.10
C GLY A 193 -7.11 5.03 -12.72
N VAL A 194 -6.74 5.71 -11.63
CA VAL A 194 -7.06 5.24 -10.27
C VAL A 194 -8.52 5.51 -9.97
N SER A 195 -9.18 4.55 -9.32
CA SER A 195 -10.53 4.72 -8.79
C SER A 195 -10.49 4.87 -7.28
N VAL A 196 -11.40 5.68 -6.74
CA VAL A 196 -11.57 5.87 -5.30
C VAL A 196 -13.04 5.72 -4.93
N SER A 197 -13.31 5.17 -3.76
CA SER A 197 -14.66 5.05 -3.22
C SER A 197 -14.62 5.08 -1.70
N ALA A 198 -15.67 5.63 -1.07
CA ALA A 198 -15.88 5.46 0.37
C ALA A 198 -16.78 4.25 0.60
N LEU A 199 -16.32 3.30 1.41
CA LEU A 199 -17.11 2.17 1.89
C LEU A 199 -17.56 2.46 3.31
N VAL A 200 -18.86 2.65 3.50
CA VAL A 200 -19.45 3.01 4.78
C VAL A 200 -20.06 1.75 5.40
N PRO A 201 -19.61 1.31 6.58
CA PRO A 201 -20.19 0.14 7.24
C PRO A 201 -21.69 0.31 7.49
N THR A 202 -22.47 -0.75 7.27
CA THR A 202 -23.92 -0.75 7.53
C THR A 202 -24.25 -1.51 8.81
N ALA A 203 -25.38 -1.17 9.46
CA ALA A 203 -25.80 -1.80 10.72
C ALA A 203 -26.10 -3.31 10.61
N GLY A 204 -26.46 -3.78 9.41
CA GLY A 204 -26.71 -5.20 9.12
C GLY A 204 -25.46 -6.00 8.71
N GLY A 205 -24.28 -5.38 8.74
CA GLY A 205 -23.04 -5.94 8.18
C GLY A 205 -22.88 -5.63 6.69
N GLY A 206 -21.63 -5.53 6.25
CA GLY A 206 -21.28 -5.12 4.88
C GLY A 206 -21.06 -3.61 4.75
N TYR A 207 -21.12 -3.11 3.50
CA TYR A 207 -20.78 -1.73 3.18
C TYR A 207 -21.74 -1.12 2.15
N GLN A 208 -22.06 0.15 2.35
CA GLN A 208 -22.58 1.02 1.30
C GLN A 208 -21.40 1.70 0.60
N ARG A 209 -21.32 1.61 -0.73
CA ARG A 209 -20.24 2.20 -1.53
C ARG A 209 -20.66 3.56 -2.10
N PHE A 210 -19.80 4.56 -1.94
CA PHE A 210 -19.94 5.90 -2.50
C PHE A 210 -18.78 6.14 -3.48
N PRO A 211 -19.04 6.23 -4.79
CA PRO A 211 -17.98 6.40 -5.78
C PRO A 211 -17.41 7.82 -5.73
N GLY A 212 -16.09 7.93 -5.90
CA GLY A 212 -15.42 9.22 -6.06
C GLY A 212 -15.36 9.65 -7.53
N VAL A 213 -15.35 10.96 -7.73
CA VAL A 213 -15.13 11.60 -9.03
C VAL A 213 -13.81 12.34 -8.98
N PHE A 214 -12.95 12.07 -9.96
CA PHE A 214 -11.69 12.79 -10.14
C PHE A 214 -11.85 14.05 -10.97
N ALA A 215 -11.02 15.04 -10.69
CA ALA A 215 -10.74 16.09 -11.66
C ALA A 215 -10.18 15.47 -12.96
N PRO A 216 -10.42 16.09 -14.14
CA PRO A 216 -10.00 15.51 -15.43
C PRO A 216 -8.50 15.20 -15.54
N ASP A 217 -7.66 15.95 -14.82
CA ASP A 217 -6.21 15.76 -14.77
C ASP A 217 -5.74 14.71 -13.74
N GLY A 218 -6.67 14.13 -12.95
CA GLY A 218 -6.39 13.17 -11.88
C GLY A 218 -5.75 13.78 -10.62
N SER A 219 -5.70 15.12 -10.49
CA SER A 219 -5.01 15.82 -9.40
C SER A 219 -5.69 15.67 -8.03
N ASN A 220 -7.01 15.64 -8.01
CA ASN A 220 -7.84 15.50 -6.81
C ASN A 220 -9.11 14.70 -7.12
N PHE A 221 -9.75 14.22 -6.07
CA PHE A 221 -11.04 13.57 -6.13
C PHE A 221 -12.01 14.13 -5.10
N THR A 222 -13.30 14.00 -5.39
CA THR A 222 -14.40 14.25 -4.45
C THR A 222 -15.33 13.04 -4.40
N ILE A 223 -15.66 12.58 -3.20
CA ILE A 223 -16.70 11.57 -2.95
C ILE A 223 -17.86 12.32 -2.30
N HIS A 224 -18.99 12.38 -2.98
CA HIS A 224 -20.13 13.16 -2.52
C HIS A 224 -21.01 12.39 -1.54
N ALA A 225 -21.65 13.14 -0.64
CA ALA A 225 -22.73 12.64 0.22
C ALA A 225 -22.36 11.41 1.08
N VAL A 226 -21.11 11.34 1.53
CA VAL A 226 -20.66 10.31 2.47
C VAL A 226 -21.29 10.60 3.85
N PRO A 227 -21.95 9.62 4.51
CA PRO A 227 -22.36 9.75 5.90
C PRO A 227 -21.22 10.20 6.80
N ALA A 228 -21.55 11.07 7.74
CA ALA A 228 -20.65 11.46 8.82
C ALA A 228 -20.30 10.24 9.66
N GLY A 229 -19.06 10.22 10.14
CA GLY A 229 -18.49 9.09 10.86
C GLY A 229 -17.44 8.35 10.05
N ARG A 230 -17.35 7.05 10.29
CA ARG A 230 -16.29 6.18 9.80
C ARG A 230 -16.59 5.67 8.39
N TYR A 231 -15.57 5.62 7.55
CA TYR A 231 -15.60 4.95 6.25
C TYR A 231 -14.22 4.37 5.94
N PHE A 232 -14.15 3.37 5.06
CA PHE A 232 -12.91 2.98 4.42
C PHE A 232 -12.79 3.70 3.08
N LEU A 233 -11.72 4.45 2.89
CA LEU A 233 -11.32 4.92 1.56
C LEU A 233 -10.69 3.75 0.82
N GLN A 234 -11.41 3.19 -0.16
CA GLN A 234 -10.89 2.20 -1.09
C GLN A 234 -10.24 2.91 -2.27
N ILE A 235 -9.01 2.48 -2.59
CA ILE A 235 -8.22 2.97 -3.72
C ILE A 235 -7.86 1.76 -4.58
N GLU A 236 -8.13 1.81 -5.88
CA GLU A 236 -7.88 0.72 -6.83
C GLU A 236 -7.15 1.24 -8.08
N GLY A 237 -6.30 0.40 -8.67
CA GLY A 237 -5.56 0.75 -9.89
C GLY A 237 -4.30 1.59 -9.67
N MET A 238 -3.81 1.69 -8.43
CA MET A 238 -2.54 2.39 -8.14
C MET A 238 -1.37 1.68 -8.84
N PRO A 239 -0.49 2.41 -9.55
CA PRO A 239 0.68 1.81 -10.19
C PRO A 239 1.55 1.04 -9.18
N GLY A 240 1.91 -0.20 -9.54
CA GLY A 240 2.72 -1.07 -8.69
C GLY A 240 1.96 -1.75 -7.54
N GLN A 241 0.65 -1.51 -7.39
CA GLN A 241 -0.19 -2.25 -6.45
C GLN A 241 -1.07 -3.25 -7.20
N GLU A 242 -0.96 -4.53 -6.82
CA GLU A 242 -1.72 -5.61 -7.44
C GLU A 242 -3.14 -5.76 -6.86
N GLY A 243 -3.72 -4.77 -6.17
CA GLY A 243 -5.06 -4.91 -5.60
C GLY A 243 -5.62 -3.67 -4.90
N PRO A 244 -6.85 -3.79 -4.35
CA PRO A 244 -7.48 -2.69 -3.61
C PRO A 244 -6.80 -2.45 -2.26
N THR A 245 -6.55 -1.18 -1.96
CA THR A 245 -6.07 -0.74 -0.65
C THR A 245 -7.15 0.09 0.05
N LEU A 246 -7.44 -0.26 1.30
CA LEU A 246 -8.47 0.38 2.11
C LEU A 246 -7.86 1.09 3.32
N TYR A 247 -8.24 2.34 3.54
CA TYR A 247 -7.80 3.13 4.69
C TYR A 247 -8.99 3.61 5.52
N ASP A 248 -8.98 3.30 6.80
CA ASP A 248 -10.00 3.73 7.77
C ASP A 248 -9.89 5.24 8.08
N PHE A 249 -10.91 6.02 7.74
CA PHE A 249 -10.95 7.46 7.96
C PHE A 249 -12.26 7.92 8.59
N THR A 250 -12.18 9.05 9.30
CA THR A 250 -13.32 9.80 9.82
C THR A 250 -13.34 11.26 9.36
N THR A 251 -12.32 11.70 8.62
CA THR A 251 -12.15 13.08 8.14
C THR A 251 -12.79 13.27 6.77
N SER A 252 -13.08 14.53 6.40
CA SER A 252 -13.46 14.90 5.03
C SER A 252 -12.25 15.13 4.11
N THR A 253 -11.05 15.23 4.68
CA THR A 253 -9.82 15.57 3.95
C THR A 253 -8.72 14.57 4.30
N PRO A 254 -8.77 13.33 3.77
CA PRO A 254 -7.73 12.34 4.01
C PRO A 254 -6.38 12.83 3.46
N GLU A 255 -5.32 12.74 4.26
CA GLU A 255 -3.95 13.01 3.81
C GLU A 255 -3.38 11.73 3.17
N LEU A 256 -3.01 11.84 1.89
CA LEU A 256 -2.55 10.73 1.05
C LEU A 256 -1.14 11.00 0.48
N SER A 257 -0.39 11.91 1.09
CA SER A 257 0.99 12.18 0.70
C SER A 257 1.98 11.27 1.42
N SER A 258 3.03 10.87 0.72
CA SER A 258 4.21 10.25 1.34
C SER A 258 5.37 11.24 1.45
N VAL A 259 6.21 11.06 2.48
CA VAL A 259 7.45 11.83 2.66
C VAL A 259 8.61 11.02 2.06
N VAL A 260 9.49 11.65 1.29
CA VAL A 260 10.67 11.03 0.67
C VAL A 260 11.89 11.94 0.81
N SER A 261 13.10 11.39 0.90
CA SER A 261 14.33 12.20 1.05
C SER A 261 15.04 12.58 -0.25
N TYR A 262 14.66 11.98 -1.39
CA TYR A 262 15.36 12.26 -2.66
C TYR A 262 14.90 13.57 -3.29
N ARG A 263 15.66 14.10 -4.25
CA ARG A 263 15.27 15.33 -4.96
C ARG A 263 14.11 15.08 -5.94
N PRO A 264 13.23 16.06 -6.17
CA PRO A 264 12.06 15.90 -7.03
C PRO A 264 12.37 15.64 -8.51
N ASP A 265 13.53 16.08 -9.00
CA ASP A 265 13.99 15.91 -10.38
C ASP A 265 14.96 14.72 -10.55
N LEU A 266 14.95 13.76 -9.62
CA LEU A 266 15.83 12.59 -9.65
C LEU A 266 15.63 11.77 -10.93
N ALA A 267 16.66 11.72 -11.76
CA ALA A 267 16.76 10.76 -12.86
C ALA A 267 17.07 9.36 -12.33
N ARG A 268 16.52 8.33 -12.98
CA ARG A 268 16.76 6.90 -12.67
C ARG A 268 17.43 6.22 -13.85
N ALA A 269 18.25 5.21 -13.57
CA ALA A 269 18.88 4.40 -14.62
C ALA A 269 17.80 3.55 -15.32
N THR A 270 17.39 3.87 -16.54
CA THR A 270 16.35 3.12 -17.27
C THR A 270 16.93 2.03 -18.17
N ALA A 271 18.24 2.04 -18.39
CA ALA A 271 18.98 1.04 -19.15
C ALA A 271 20.22 0.55 -18.38
N ALA A 272 20.77 -0.59 -18.81
CA ALA A 272 22.04 -1.10 -18.30
C ALA A 272 23.11 0.01 -18.37
N THR A 273 23.66 0.37 -17.22
CA THR A 273 24.57 1.51 -17.02
C THR A 273 25.88 0.96 -16.44
N PRO A 274 26.87 0.60 -17.29
CA PRO A 274 28.09 -0.05 -16.85
C PRO A 274 28.98 0.90 -16.04
N VAL A 275 29.37 0.49 -14.84
CA VAL A 275 30.26 1.27 -13.98
C VAL A 275 31.47 0.44 -13.61
N THR A 276 32.66 0.89 -13.99
CA THR A 276 33.92 0.35 -13.45
C THR A 276 34.17 0.95 -12.08
N LEU A 277 34.11 0.12 -11.05
CA LEU A 277 34.32 0.51 -9.66
C LEU A 277 35.75 0.18 -9.23
N ASN A 278 36.53 1.21 -8.88
CA ASN A 278 37.90 1.12 -8.40
C ASN A 278 37.93 1.41 -6.90
N VAL A 279 37.72 0.39 -6.07
CA VAL A 279 37.77 0.53 -4.61
C VAL A 279 39.19 0.26 -4.13
N THR A 280 39.76 1.20 -3.37
CA THR A 280 41.08 1.02 -2.74
C THR A 280 40.97 1.18 -1.23
N ASN A 281 41.98 0.69 -0.52
CA ASN A 281 42.09 0.75 0.94
C ASN A 281 40.98 0.03 1.70
N LEU A 282 40.38 -1.04 1.16
CA LEU A 282 39.49 -1.90 1.95
C LEU A 282 40.24 -2.47 3.17
N ASP A 283 39.51 -2.76 4.24
CA ASP A 283 39.97 -3.79 5.18
C ASP A 283 40.05 -5.12 4.45
N THR A 284 40.95 -5.98 4.90
CA THR A 284 41.13 -7.34 4.36
C THR A 284 39.78 -8.03 4.20
N TRP A 285 39.35 -8.19 2.95
CA TRP A 285 37.99 -8.56 2.62
C TRP A 285 37.67 -9.98 3.06
N ILE A 286 36.52 -10.14 3.74
CA ILE A 286 35.96 -11.43 4.10
C ILE A 286 34.73 -11.69 3.22
N PRO A 287 34.77 -12.60 2.23
CA PRO A 287 33.60 -12.91 1.43
C PRO A 287 32.50 -13.58 2.26
N GLY A 288 31.25 -13.33 1.90
CA GLY A 288 30.10 -14.00 2.49
C GLY A 288 28.77 -13.36 2.07
N ASN A 289 27.74 -13.57 2.88
CA ASN A 289 26.39 -13.08 2.65
C ASN A 289 25.93 -12.02 3.68
N SER A 290 24.62 -11.82 3.81
CA SER A 290 24.05 -10.88 4.78
C SER A 290 24.40 -11.18 6.25
N LEU A 291 24.86 -12.40 6.57
CA LEU A 291 25.26 -12.86 7.90
C LEU A 291 26.71 -13.33 7.99
N THR A 292 27.34 -13.72 6.89
CA THR A 292 28.76 -14.12 6.84
C THR A 292 29.61 -13.10 6.07
N GLY A 293 30.83 -12.79 6.50
CA GLY A 293 31.71 -11.87 5.75
C GLY A 293 31.37 -10.37 5.82
N ASP A 294 32.09 -9.54 5.08
CA ASP A 294 31.97 -8.09 5.08
C ASP A 294 30.79 -7.61 4.22
N LEU A 295 30.35 -6.37 4.45
CA LEU A 295 29.41 -5.68 3.57
C LEU A 295 30.08 -4.46 2.95
N PHE A 296 29.71 -4.20 1.70
CA PHE A 296 30.02 -2.95 1.02
C PHE A 296 28.72 -2.35 0.49
N GLU A 297 28.49 -1.09 0.81
CA GLU A 297 27.25 -0.39 0.47
C GLU A 297 27.52 0.96 -0.16
N ILE A 298 26.60 1.36 -1.05
CA ILE A 298 26.60 2.66 -1.72
C ILE A 298 25.31 3.38 -1.35
N ALA A 299 25.42 4.55 -0.76
CA ALA A 299 24.32 5.23 -0.11
C ALA A 299 24.21 6.69 -0.52
N SER A 300 22.99 7.16 -0.78
CA SER A 300 22.69 8.56 -1.04
C SER A 300 21.20 8.83 -0.81
N SER A 301 20.89 9.89 -0.07
CA SER A 301 19.53 10.34 0.17
C SER A 301 18.97 11.02 -1.07
N GLN A 302 19.69 12.00 -1.61
CA GLN A 302 19.28 12.80 -2.77
C GLN A 302 19.20 11.97 -4.05
N ALA A 303 20.10 11.00 -4.22
CA ALA A 303 20.07 10.08 -5.36
C ALA A 303 19.26 8.79 -5.11
N ASN A 304 18.58 8.64 -3.97
CA ASN A 304 17.78 7.45 -3.62
C ASN A 304 18.54 6.12 -3.78
N LEU A 305 19.68 6.00 -3.07
CA LEU A 305 20.57 4.86 -3.15
C LEU A 305 20.72 4.19 -1.78
N SER A 306 20.54 2.87 -1.79
CA SER A 306 20.98 1.92 -0.77
C SER A 306 21.43 0.65 -1.48
N LEU A 307 22.52 0.75 -2.23
CA LEU A 307 22.97 -0.29 -3.16
C LEU A 307 23.89 -1.31 -2.50
N ARG A 308 23.75 -2.58 -2.91
CA ARG A 308 24.66 -3.67 -2.56
C ARG A 308 25.25 -4.31 -3.82
N PRO A 309 26.40 -3.82 -4.32
CA PRO A 309 26.89 -4.20 -5.65
C PRO A 309 27.22 -5.68 -5.80
N TRP A 310 27.59 -6.35 -4.70
CA TRP A 310 28.09 -7.73 -4.71
C TRP A 310 27.14 -8.77 -4.12
N ILE A 311 25.88 -8.41 -3.88
CA ILE A 311 24.91 -9.37 -3.33
C ILE A 311 24.55 -10.50 -4.30
N ARG A 312 24.62 -10.24 -5.61
CA ARG A 312 24.35 -11.19 -6.71
C ARG A 312 25.51 -11.29 -7.71
N SER A 313 26.69 -10.77 -7.36
CA SER A 313 27.86 -10.74 -8.24
C SER A 313 29.14 -11.02 -7.44
N ALA A 314 30.24 -11.33 -8.13
CA ALA A 314 31.52 -11.53 -7.48
C ALA A 314 32.06 -10.20 -6.95
N GLY A 315 32.30 -10.13 -5.63
CA GLY A 315 32.98 -9.02 -4.98
C GLY A 315 34.51 -9.18 -4.96
N PRO A 316 35.21 -8.45 -4.07
CA PRO A 316 36.63 -8.61 -3.85
C PRO A 316 36.98 -10.05 -3.47
N ALA A 317 38.17 -10.50 -3.87
CA ALA A 317 38.70 -11.80 -3.46
C ALA A 317 38.96 -11.82 -1.94
N ALA A 318 38.89 -13.01 -1.33
CA ALA A 318 39.25 -13.19 0.07
C ALA A 318 40.65 -12.64 0.35
N GLY A 319 40.78 -11.84 1.39
CA GLY A 319 42.06 -11.22 1.76
C GLY A 319 42.41 -9.94 1.00
N SER A 320 41.69 -9.60 -0.07
CA SER A 320 41.98 -8.41 -0.87
C SER A 320 41.72 -7.12 -0.08
N THR A 321 42.52 -6.09 -0.34
CA THR A 321 42.33 -4.72 0.18
C THR A 321 41.90 -3.74 -0.92
N PHE A 322 41.53 -4.26 -2.09
CA PHE A 322 41.04 -3.48 -3.22
C PHE A 322 40.04 -4.28 -4.08
N PHE A 323 39.31 -3.58 -4.93
CA PHE A 323 38.47 -4.15 -5.99
C PHE A 323 38.57 -3.30 -7.25
N ASN A 324 38.72 -3.95 -8.39
CA ASN A 324 38.61 -3.34 -9.70
C ASN A 324 37.71 -4.25 -10.54
N GLY A 325 36.54 -3.75 -10.92
CA GLY A 325 35.57 -4.56 -11.65
C GLY A 325 34.38 -3.75 -12.12
N ALA A 326 33.67 -4.28 -13.11
CA ALA A 326 32.46 -3.67 -13.62
C ALA A 326 31.23 -4.13 -12.82
N ILE A 327 30.33 -3.20 -12.54
CA ILE A 327 28.97 -3.44 -12.06
C ILE A 327 27.98 -2.79 -13.05
N ASP A 328 26.76 -3.30 -13.15
CA ASP A 328 25.68 -2.60 -13.85
C ASP A 328 24.85 -1.81 -12.83
N TRP A 329 24.98 -0.48 -12.84
CA TRP A 329 24.30 0.39 -11.88
C TRP A 329 22.77 0.22 -11.88
N HIS A 330 22.18 -0.09 -13.04
CA HIS A 330 20.74 -0.34 -13.16
C HIS A 330 20.33 -1.66 -12.50
N GLY A 331 21.12 -2.72 -12.71
CA GLY A 331 20.84 -4.07 -12.23
C GLY A 331 21.28 -4.35 -10.78
N VAL A 332 22.00 -3.43 -10.14
CA VAL A 332 22.39 -3.56 -8.73
C VAL A 332 21.16 -3.43 -7.84
N ILE A 333 21.03 -4.33 -6.86
CA ILE A 333 19.93 -4.28 -5.90
C ILE A 333 20.01 -2.96 -5.12
N ASN A 334 18.95 -2.19 -5.23
CA ASN A 334 18.67 -1.03 -4.39
C ASN A 334 17.70 -1.45 -3.29
N VAL A 335 18.17 -1.43 -2.04
CA VAL A 335 17.47 -1.99 -0.87
C VAL A 335 16.50 -0.97 -0.24
N VAL A 336 16.31 0.20 -0.85
CA VAL A 336 15.15 1.06 -0.59
C VAL A 336 13.86 0.35 -1.03
N ALA A 337 12.70 0.69 -0.44
CA ALA A 337 11.46 -0.07 -0.59
C ALA A 337 11.22 -0.58 -2.03
N ASP A 338 11.24 -1.91 -2.17
CA ASP A 338 10.88 -2.70 -3.35
C ASP A 338 11.70 -2.44 -4.64
N ASN A 339 13.00 -2.82 -4.64
CA ASN A 339 13.83 -2.89 -5.85
C ASN A 339 13.73 -1.64 -6.75
N ALA A 340 13.58 -0.47 -6.13
CA ALA A 340 13.40 0.76 -6.86
C ALA A 340 14.65 1.00 -7.70
N VAL A 341 14.45 1.10 -9.02
CA VAL A 341 15.50 1.40 -10.00
C VAL A 341 16.44 2.48 -9.46
N ALA A 342 17.74 2.19 -9.41
CA ALA A 342 18.74 3.08 -8.83
C ALA A 342 18.65 4.49 -9.43
N GLY A 343 18.69 5.51 -8.57
CA GLY A 343 18.82 6.88 -9.05
C GLY A 343 20.21 7.14 -9.64
N LEU A 344 20.32 8.18 -10.45
CA LEU A 344 21.58 8.62 -11.03
C LEU A 344 22.11 9.81 -10.21
N PRO A 345 23.27 9.68 -9.53
CA PRO A 345 23.93 10.81 -8.91
C PRO A 345 24.19 11.94 -9.91
N ASP A 346 23.99 13.18 -9.48
CA ASP A 346 24.31 14.40 -10.23
C ASP A 346 24.99 15.41 -9.30
N ALA A 347 26.29 15.60 -9.47
CA ALA A 347 27.09 16.50 -8.67
C ALA A 347 26.63 17.96 -8.79
N SER A 348 26.06 18.36 -9.95
CA SER A 348 25.56 19.72 -10.14
C SER A 348 24.31 20.02 -9.30
N LYS A 349 23.65 18.97 -8.79
CA LYS A 349 22.49 19.04 -7.91
C LYS A 349 22.86 18.92 -6.42
N GLY A 350 24.16 18.83 -6.12
CA GLY A 350 24.67 18.71 -4.76
C GLY A 350 24.55 17.30 -4.18
N ASP A 351 24.41 16.28 -5.03
CA ASP A 351 24.35 14.90 -4.56
C ASP A 351 25.64 14.48 -3.87
N VAL A 352 25.47 13.81 -2.72
CA VAL A 352 26.56 13.16 -1.99
C VAL A 352 26.31 11.67 -2.01
N VAL A 353 27.35 10.92 -2.39
CA VAL A 353 27.33 9.45 -2.42
C VAL A 353 28.40 8.92 -1.48
N TRP A 354 27.95 8.08 -0.55
CA TRP A 354 28.78 7.38 0.40
C TRP A 354 29.06 5.98 -0.09
N PHE A 355 30.32 5.58 -0.09
CA PHE A 355 30.76 4.21 -0.30
C PHE A 355 31.40 3.74 0.99
N TYR A 356 30.96 2.62 1.56
CA TYR A 356 31.50 2.19 2.86
C TYR A 356 31.56 0.69 3.02
N GLN A 357 32.55 0.24 3.79
CA GLN A 357 32.73 -1.14 4.21
C GLN A 357 32.30 -1.28 5.68
N ALA A 358 31.43 -2.25 5.94
CA ALA A 358 31.13 -2.72 7.28
C ALA A 358 31.80 -4.08 7.50
N ARG A 359 32.72 -4.14 8.46
CA ARG A 359 33.61 -5.29 8.64
C ARG A 359 32.97 -6.37 9.49
N HIS A 360 33.06 -7.62 9.07
CA HIS A 360 32.62 -8.78 9.84
C HIS A 360 33.44 -8.96 11.10
N GLN A 361 32.74 -9.01 12.22
CA GLN A 361 33.30 -9.37 13.52
C GLN A 361 32.33 -10.27 14.27
N SER A 362 32.84 -10.98 15.26
CA SER A 362 32.03 -11.73 16.22
C SER A 362 31.99 -10.97 17.54
N ILE A 363 30.85 -11.02 18.22
CA ILE A 363 30.66 -10.45 19.55
C ILE A 363 29.99 -11.47 20.47
N GLY A 364 30.30 -11.41 21.76
CA GLY A 364 29.87 -12.43 22.73
C GLY A 364 30.67 -13.73 22.60
N SER A 365 30.18 -14.79 23.23
CA SER A 365 30.86 -16.08 23.28
C SER A 365 29.88 -17.24 23.42
N GLY A 366 30.31 -18.44 23.02
CA GLY A 366 29.51 -19.65 23.15
C GLY A 366 28.20 -19.57 22.36
N PRO A 367 27.08 -20.11 22.90
CA PRO A 367 25.79 -20.10 22.24
C PRO A 367 25.27 -18.72 21.82
N ALA A 368 25.68 -17.65 22.53
CA ALA A 368 25.21 -16.29 22.28
C ALA A 368 26.14 -15.48 21.35
N ALA A 369 27.15 -16.12 20.73
CA ALA A 369 28.02 -15.45 19.77
C ALA A 369 27.19 -14.92 18.59
N ALA A 370 27.27 -13.61 18.35
CA ALA A 370 26.53 -12.91 17.32
C ALA A 370 27.47 -12.26 16.30
N VAL A 371 26.93 -11.92 15.15
CA VAL A 371 27.60 -11.15 14.11
C VAL A 371 27.50 -9.68 14.46
N TYR A 372 28.62 -8.98 14.40
CA TYR A 372 28.73 -7.54 14.62
C TYR A 372 29.47 -6.92 13.44
N ARG A 373 28.86 -5.92 12.79
CA ARG A 373 29.38 -5.25 11.58
C ARG A 373 29.34 -3.73 11.72
N PRO A 374 30.33 -3.11 12.38
CA PRO A 374 30.49 -1.67 12.33
C PRO A 374 31.06 -1.24 10.98
N ALA A 375 30.62 -0.10 10.48
CA ALA A 375 31.32 0.60 9.40
C ALA A 375 32.72 0.99 9.88
N THR A 376 33.75 0.52 9.18
CA THR A 376 35.15 0.77 9.53
C THR A 376 35.81 1.74 8.57
N LYS A 377 35.36 1.76 7.32
CA LYS A 377 35.91 2.60 6.27
C LYS A 377 34.81 3.17 5.37
N ALA A 378 35.00 4.42 4.94
CA ALA A 378 34.08 5.10 4.04
C ALA A 378 34.82 6.06 3.10
N ALA A 379 34.19 6.37 1.98
CA ALA A 379 34.53 7.47 1.09
C ALA A 379 33.28 8.30 0.81
N ARG A 380 33.46 9.62 0.79
CA ARG A 380 32.43 10.62 0.47
C ARG A 380 32.71 11.21 -0.90
N LEU A 381 31.85 10.98 -1.88
CA LEU A 381 31.97 11.59 -3.20
C LEU A 381 30.84 12.60 -3.42
N SER A 382 31.19 13.87 -3.61
CA SER A 382 30.25 14.96 -3.95
C SER A 382 30.41 15.46 -5.39
N ASN A 383 31.29 14.82 -6.17
CA ASN A 383 31.59 15.14 -7.56
C ASN A 383 31.14 14.02 -8.54
N LEU A 384 30.40 13.02 -8.05
CA LEU A 384 29.95 11.90 -8.86
C LEU A 384 28.74 12.32 -9.72
N THR A 385 28.83 12.09 -11.03
CA THR A 385 27.69 12.22 -11.96
C THR A 385 27.63 10.99 -12.84
N LEU A 386 26.48 10.30 -12.82
CA LEU A 386 26.21 9.18 -13.71
C LEU A 386 25.17 9.57 -14.75
N ARG A 387 25.25 8.97 -15.94
CA ARG A 387 24.32 9.19 -17.04
C ARG A 387 23.73 7.85 -17.47
N ASP A 388 22.43 7.85 -17.71
CA ASP A 388 21.68 6.64 -18.06
C ASP A 388 22.26 5.96 -19.30
N GLY A 389 22.50 4.64 -19.22
CA GLY A 389 23.00 3.83 -20.32
C GLY A 389 24.47 4.07 -20.71
N LEU A 390 25.17 5.02 -20.08
CA LEU A 390 26.54 5.37 -20.44
C LEU A 390 27.56 4.75 -19.47
N PRO A 391 28.71 4.27 -19.97
CA PRO A 391 29.75 3.75 -19.12
C PRO A 391 30.40 4.85 -18.27
N ALA A 392 30.76 4.52 -17.03
CA ALA A 392 31.51 5.42 -16.15
C ALA A 392 32.59 4.65 -15.36
N THR A 393 33.57 5.39 -14.84
CA THR A 393 34.57 4.87 -13.90
C THR A 393 34.50 5.68 -12.62
N ILE A 394 34.48 5.00 -11.47
CA ILE A 394 34.41 5.61 -10.15
C ILE A 394 35.60 5.14 -9.34
N ASP A 395 36.44 6.09 -8.93
CA ASP A 395 37.51 5.86 -7.97
C ASP A 395 37.00 6.08 -6.54
N VAL A 396 37.16 5.06 -5.70
CA VAL A 396 36.64 5.03 -4.34
C VAL A 396 37.80 4.78 -3.37
N PRO A 397 38.56 5.82 -2.99
CA PRO A 397 39.60 5.72 -1.98
C PRO A 397 38.97 5.73 -0.59
N LEU A 398 38.80 4.55 0.01
CA LEU A 398 38.24 4.46 1.36
C LEU A 398 39.24 5.00 2.40
N ALA A 399 38.71 5.68 3.41
CA ALA A 399 39.45 6.15 4.57
C ALA A 399 38.88 5.52 5.86
N PRO A 400 39.70 5.31 6.91
CA PRO A 400 39.20 4.92 8.22
C PRO A 400 38.14 5.88 8.75
N VAL A 401 37.08 5.35 9.32
CA VAL A 401 36.00 6.13 9.93
C VAL A 401 36.17 6.19 11.45
N PRO A 402 36.02 7.38 12.08
CA PRO A 402 35.99 7.50 13.54
C PRO A 402 34.89 6.63 14.15
N GLN A 403 35.28 5.77 15.11
CA GLN A 403 34.35 4.91 15.85
C GLN A 403 33.69 5.68 17.02
N THR A 404 33.14 6.86 16.73
CA THR A 404 32.56 7.77 17.73
C THR A 404 31.09 7.48 18.01
N GLY A 405 30.41 6.78 17.11
CA GLY A 405 29.06 6.26 17.35
C GLY A 405 29.11 5.13 18.37
N SER A 406 28.11 5.04 19.24
CA SER A 406 28.01 3.94 20.20
C SER A 406 26.57 3.62 20.56
N MET A 407 26.31 2.36 20.89
CA MET A 407 24.98 1.88 21.26
C MET A 407 25.05 0.80 22.33
N THR A 408 24.16 0.82 23.32
CA THR A 408 24.01 -0.30 24.26
C THR A 408 23.28 -1.47 23.59
N ALA A 409 23.93 -2.62 23.53
CA ALA A 409 23.43 -3.85 22.95
C ALA A 409 22.97 -4.84 24.04
N ASP A 410 21.98 -4.44 24.84
CA ASP A 410 21.30 -5.31 25.83
C ASP A 410 20.04 -5.92 25.21
N VAL A 411 20.14 -7.15 24.68
CA VAL A 411 19.07 -7.79 23.91
C VAL A 411 18.24 -8.73 24.78
N ARG A 412 16.93 -8.47 24.83
CA ARG A 412 15.94 -9.28 25.55
C ARG A 412 15.34 -10.38 24.66
N TYR A 413 16.18 -11.31 24.22
CA TYR A 413 15.78 -12.41 23.33
C TYR A 413 14.55 -13.19 23.82
N ALA A 414 14.46 -13.44 25.13
CA ALA A 414 13.34 -14.19 25.70
C ALA A 414 12.00 -13.47 25.50
N ARG A 415 11.99 -12.13 25.47
CA ARG A 415 10.78 -11.32 25.26
C ARG A 415 10.28 -11.42 23.82
N PHE A 416 11.18 -11.47 22.84
CA PHE A 416 10.81 -11.70 21.45
C PHE A 416 10.35 -13.15 21.24
N ALA A 417 11.08 -14.13 21.77
CA ALA A 417 10.70 -15.53 21.66
C ALA A 417 9.30 -15.80 22.25
N ALA A 418 8.92 -15.11 23.33
CA ALA A 418 7.60 -15.21 23.94
C ALA A 418 6.45 -14.75 23.03
N LEU A 419 6.70 -13.92 22.01
CA LEU A 419 5.67 -13.50 21.05
C LEU A 419 5.32 -14.60 20.04
N ALA A 420 6.14 -15.65 19.90
CA ALA A 420 5.98 -16.66 18.86
C ALA A 420 4.57 -17.29 18.86
N ALA A 421 4.04 -17.63 20.04
CA ALA A 421 2.71 -18.24 20.16
C ALA A 421 1.57 -17.33 19.68
N ASP A 422 1.72 -16.01 19.84
CA ASP A 422 0.75 -15.02 19.36
C ASP A 422 0.94 -14.74 17.86
N VAL A 423 2.15 -14.91 17.31
CA VAL A 423 2.41 -14.88 15.84
C VAL A 423 1.73 -16.05 15.15
N ASN A 424 2.04 -17.28 15.59
CA ASN A 424 1.41 -18.52 15.14
C ASN A 424 1.85 -19.68 16.06
N PRO A 425 0.98 -20.67 16.38
CA PRO A 425 1.39 -21.84 17.16
C PRO A 425 2.59 -22.63 16.59
N SER A 426 2.80 -22.59 15.27
CA SER A 426 3.95 -23.21 14.59
C SER A 426 5.19 -22.32 14.53
N ALA A 427 5.10 -21.05 14.93
CA ALA A 427 6.19 -20.09 14.80
C ALA A 427 7.46 -20.55 15.53
N ARG A 428 8.61 -20.44 14.86
CA ARG A 428 9.94 -20.71 15.40
C ARG A 428 10.85 -19.53 15.11
N SER A 429 11.70 -19.16 16.07
CA SER A 429 12.69 -18.11 15.88
C SER A 429 13.59 -18.44 14.68
N ASN A 430 13.76 -17.49 13.77
CA ASN A 430 14.61 -17.63 12.58
C ASN A 430 15.85 -16.75 12.72
N GLN A 431 15.67 -15.45 12.89
CA GLN A 431 16.77 -14.49 12.90
C GLN A 431 16.43 -13.30 13.80
N PHE A 432 17.44 -12.76 14.46
CA PHE A 432 17.37 -11.44 15.09
C PHE A 432 18.38 -10.51 14.43
N SER A 433 18.02 -9.25 14.27
CA SER A 433 19.01 -8.19 14.04
C SER A 433 18.57 -6.88 14.67
N PHE A 434 19.54 -6.07 15.06
CA PHE A 434 19.33 -4.64 15.13
C PHE A 434 20.35 -3.92 14.25
N ASN A 435 19.93 -2.80 13.70
CA ASN A 435 20.70 -1.97 12.82
C ASN A 435 20.69 -0.55 13.39
N VAL A 436 21.81 0.16 13.31
CA VAL A 436 21.79 1.62 13.35
C VAL A 436 21.71 2.08 11.90
N PHE A 437 20.71 2.90 11.61
CA PHE A 437 20.58 3.59 10.35
C PHE A 437 20.71 5.09 10.58
N ALA A 438 21.16 5.81 9.56
CA ALA A 438 21.17 7.26 9.53
C ALA A 438 20.35 7.75 8.33
N MET A 439 19.58 8.82 8.56
CA MET A 439 18.82 9.53 7.53
C MET A 439 18.96 11.04 7.74
N PRO A 440 18.90 11.87 6.69
CA PRO A 440 19.17 13.32 6.78
C PRO A 440 18.18 14.14 7.61
N HIS A 441 17.08 13.55 8.10
CA HIS A 441 15.94 14.27 8.69
C HIS A 441 15.45 13.61 9.97
N GLY A 442 14.14 13.65 10.25
CA GLY A 442 13.55 13.02 11.43
C GLY A 442 13.23 11.53 11.20
N ALA A 443 13.52 10.70 12.20
CA ALA A 443 13.14 9.28 12.23
C ALA A 443 11.73 9.02 12.82
N GLY A 444 11.00 10.08 13.19
CA GLY A 444 9.66 9.99 13.80
C GLY A 444 8.53 10.26 12.81
N TYR A 445 7.42 9.53 12.95
CA TYR A 445 6.18 9.83 12.21
C TYR A 445 5.63 11.22 12.59
N PRO A 446 5.04 12.00 11.66
CA PRO A 446 4.79 11.71 10.25
C PRO A 446 5.96 12.01 9.31
N ASP A 447 7.09 12.42 9.88
CA ASP A 447 8.22 13.02 9.18
C ASP A 447 9.26 11.99 8.69
N MET A 448 9.20 10.75 9.18
CA MET A 448 10.04 9.65 8.72
C MET A 448 9.80 9.36 7.23
N PRO A 449 10.81 9.55 6.35
CA PRO A 449 10.62 9.33 4.93
C PRO A 449 10.49 7.83 4.62
N PHE A 450 9.58 7.49 3.72
CA PHE A 450 9.17 6.12 3.41
C PHE A 450 10.29 5.26 2.77
N ASP A 451 11.21 5.87 2.01
CA ASP A 451 12.21 5.17 1.18
C ASP A 451 13.68 5.51 1.56
N SER A 452 13.93 5.98 2.78
CA SER A 452 15.18 6.72 3.08
C SER A 452 16.05 6.09 4.16
N MET A 453 16.11 4.75 4.22
CA MET A 453 17.14 4.06 4.98
C MET A 453 18.46 4.12 4.21
N VAL A 454 19.17 5.24 4.33
CA VAL A 454 20.24 5.58 3.40
C VAL A 454 21.57 4.98 3.83
N VAL A 455 22.03 5.22 5.05
CA VAL A 455 23.30 4.68 5.56
C VAL A 455 23.03 3.72 6.70
N ARG A 456 23.74 2.58 6.73
CA ARG A 456 23.73 1.63 7.84
C ARG A 456 25.10 1.55 8.53
N PRO A 457 25.38 2.42 9.53
CA PRO A 457 26.65 2.40 10.26
C PRO A 457 26.91 1.12 11.06
N LEU A 458 25.86 0.42 11.49
CA LEU A 458 25.99 -0.75 12.35
C LEU A 458 24.93 -1.80 12.02
N LEU A 459 25.35 -3.06 12.01
CA LEU A 459 24.47 -4.24 12.14
C LEU A 459 24.98 -5.11 13.30
N LEU A 460 24.08 -5.59 14.15
CA LEU A 460 24.28 -6.77 14.97
C LEU A 460 23.20 -7.78 14.61
N ALA A 461 23.58 -9.03 14.35
CA ALA A 461 22.64 -10.06 13.95
C ALA A 461 22.97 -11.42 14.58
N TYR A 462 21.94 -12.22 14.78
CA TYR A 462 22.03 -13.59 15.23
C TYR A 462 21.12 -14.49 14.39
N ASP A 463 21.64 -15.64 13.97
CA ASP A 463 20.95 -16.63 13.16
C ASP A 463 20.55 -17.84 14.03
N PHE A 464 19.26 -18.00 14.28
CA PHE A 464 18.74 -19.13 15.06
C PHE A 464 18.68 -20.42 14.25
N THR A 465 18.82 -20.37 12.92
CA THR A 465 18.76 -21.54 12.04
C THR A 465 20.07 -22.33 12.04
N THR A 466 21.19 -21.65 12.28
CA THR A 466 22.52 -22.23 12.37
C THR A 466 23.07 -22.22 13.81
N GLY A 467 22.58 -21.31 14.65
CA GLY A 467 22.91 -21.21 16.07
C GLY A 467 21.99 -22.02 16.99
N SER A 468 22.01 -21.67 18.28
CA SER A 468 21.04 -22.18 19.26
C SER A 468 19.63 -21.68 18.95
N ALA A 469 18.64 -22.59 18.95
CA ALA A 469 17.23 -22.30 18.68
C ALA A 469 16.56 -21.39 19.72
N SER A 470 17.20 -21.18 20.86
CA SER A 470 16.80 -20.22 21.88
C SER A 470 18.04 -19.59 22.51
N LEU A 471 17.93 -18.33 22.91
CA LEU A 471 19.00 -17.59 23.58
C LEU A 471 18.51 -17.01 24.90
N PRO A 472 19.35 -16.99 25.96
CA PRO A 472 19.09 -16.16 27.11
C PRO A 472 19.18 -14.67 26.73
N ASP A 473 18.53 -13.81 27.50
CA ASP A 473 18.77 -12.36 27.43
C ASP A 473 20.29 -12.09 27.54
N THR A 474 20.84 -11.35 26.58
CA THR A 474 22.28 -11.18 26.44
C THR A 474 22.62 -9.70 26.33
N ASN A 475 23.48 -9.24 27.23
CA ASN A 475 24.06 -7.90 27.17
C ASN A 475 25.46 -7.96 26.57
N TYR A 476 25.58 -7.50 25.33
CA TYR A 476 26.86 -7.41 24.60
C TYR A 476 27.66 -6.15 24.99
N GLY A 477 27.16 -5.33 25.91
CA GLY A 477 27.79 -4.10 26.36
C GLY A 477 27.49 -2.92 25.45
N THR A 478 28.34 -1.90 25.51
CA THR A 478 28.28 -0.75 24.59
C THR A 478 29.13 -1.08 23.37
N VAL A 479 28.51 -1.14 22.20
CA VAL A 479 29.18 -1.43 20.92
C VAL A 479 29.47 -0.14 20.16
N PRO A 480 30.73 0.13 19.77
CA PRO A 480 31.06 1.29 18.95
C PRO A 480 30.62 1.07 17.49
N TYR A 481 30.59 2.13 16.69
CA TYR A 481 30.47 2.02 15.23
C TYR A 481 31.01 3.28 14.55
N GLY A 482 31.35 3.15 13.27
CA GLY A 482 31.83 4.27 12.47
C GLY A 482 30.72 5.27 12.20
N GLN A 483 30.89 6.50 12.67
CA GLN A 483 29.97 7.60 12.40
C GLN A 483 30.59 8.51 11.34
N PHE A 484 29.98 8.57 10.16
CA PHE A 484 30.52 9.28 8.99
C PHE A 484 29.50 10.10 8.20
N SER A 485 28.21 10.01 8.51
CA SER A 485 27.20 10.84 7.86
C SER A 485 27.31 12.31 8.27
N ASP A 486 26.76 13.22 7.46
CA ASP A 486 26.85 14.67 7.66
C ASP A 486 26.00 15.13 8.88
N GLN A 487 26.57 15.09 10.08
CA GLN A 487 25.97 15.57 11.32
C GLN A 487 25.89 17.12 11.36
N PRO A 488 24.91 17.74 12.06
CA PRO A 488 23.80 17.13 12.81
C PRO A 488 22.53 16.91 11.98
N LEU A 489 22.58 17.16 10.66
CA LEU A 489 21.42 16.97 9.79
C LEU A 489 21.00 15.50 9.82
N TRP A 490 21.97 14.59 9.68
CA TRP A 490 21.70 13.17 9.68
C TRP A 490 21.40 12.62 11.08
N GLN A 491 20.16 12.24 11.34
CA GLN A 491 19.76 11.60 12.58
C GLN A 491 19.90 10.08 12.49
N GLU A 492 20.43 9.51 13.56
CA GLU A 492 20.55 8.07 13.74
C GLU A 492 19.33 7.51 14.45
N PHE A 493 18.92 6.31 14.06
CA PHE A 493 17.85 5.57 14.69
C PHE A 493 18.15 4.07 14.64
N ARG A 494 17.55 3.32 15.57
CA ARG A 494 17.65 1.88 15.64
C ARG A 494 16.50 1.24 14.86
N GLN A 495 16.81 0.32 13.97
CA GLN A 495 15.83 -0.67 13.49
C GLN A 495 16.10 -2.01 14.16
N THR A 496 15.09 -2.53 14.86
CA THR A 496 15.10 -3.91 15.37
C THR A 496 14.23 -4.79 14.48
N LEU A 497 14.68 -6.01 14.19
CA LEU A 497 13.97 -7.03 13.42
C LEU A 497 14.12 -8.38 14.14
N TYR A 498 13.00 -9.06 14.34
CA TYR A 498 12.98 -10.43 14.83
C TYR A 498 12.06 -11.26 13.93
N PHE A 499 12.62 -12.26 13.27
CA PHE A 499 11.96 -13.12 12.29
C PHE A 499 11.52 -14.44 12.92
N TYR A 500 10.38 -14.94 12.45
CA TYR A 500 9.83 -16.25 12.78
C TYR A 500 9.52 -17.01 11.50
N ASP A 501 9.89 -18.28 11.44
CA ASP A 501 9.36 -19.20 10.44
C ASP A 501 8.05 -19.80 10.93
N VAL A 502 7.02 -19.71 10.10
CA VAL A 502 5.66 -20.19 10.37
C VAL A 502 5.30 -21.23 9.32
N THR A 503 4.80 -22.39 9.74
CA THR A 503 4.27 -23.40 8.82
C THR A 503 2.82 -23.09 8.51
N ILE A 504 2.52 -22.81 7.24
CA ILE A 504 1.16 -22.63 6.73
C ILE A 504 0.74 -23.90 6.00
N SER A 505 -0.45 -24.42 6.32
CA SER A 505 -0.99 -25.66 5.75
C SER A 505 -2.35 -25.41 5.09
N PRO A 506 -2.40 -24.92 3.84
CA PRO A 506 -3.67 -24.57 3.21
C PRO A 506 -4.52 -25.80 2.89
N PRO A 507 -5.87 -25.72 2.90
CA PRO A 507 -6.72 -26.84 2.54
C PRO A 507 -6.46 -27.29 1.09
N GLY A 508 -6.12 -28.57 0.89
CA GLY A 508 -5.93 -29.13 -0.45
C GLY A 508 -4.62 -28.74 -1.15
N ALA A 509 -3.68 -28.10 -0.44
CA ALA A 509 -2.35 -27.76 -0.95
C ALA A 509 -1.24 -28.20 0.01
N ALA A 510 -0.01 -28.28 -0.50
CA ALA A 510 1.16 -28.59 0.31
C ALA A 510 1.44 -27.46 1.32
N SER A 511 1.89 -27.84 2.51
CA SER A 511 2.38 -26.88 3.49
C SER A 511 3.63 -26.16 2.98
N PHE A 512 3.79 -24.90 3.38
CA PHE A 512 4.97 -24.11 3.07
C PHE A 512 5.38 -23.25 4.28
N THR A 513 6.61 -22.78 4.28
CA THR A 513 7.14 -21.87 5.30
C THR A 513 6.86 -20.43 4.91
N TRP A 514 6.28 -19.67 5.82
CA TRP A 514 6.08 -18.23 5.73
C TRP A 514 6.93 -17.54 6.78
N THR A 515 7.72 -16.55 6.38
CA THR A 515 8.51 -15.77 7.34
C THR A 515 7.69 -14.58 7.83
N ALA A 516 7.35 -14.60 9.13
CA ALA A 516 6.75 -13.49 9.84
C ALA A 516 7.83 -12.70 10.59
N PHE A 517 7.55 -11.46 10.99
CA PHE A 517 8.51 -10.69 11.76
C PHE A 517 7.85 -9.64 12.67
N VAL A 518 8.58 -9.24 13.70
CA VAL A 518 8.33 -8.04 14.50
C VAL A 518 9.44 -7.06 14.18
N THR A 519 9.09 -5.80 13.92
CA THR A 519 10.06 -4.74 13.67
C THR A 519 9.71 -3.48 14.43
N ALA A 520 10.72 -2.70 14.79
CA ALA A 520 10.57 -1.39 15.40
C ALA A 520 11.62 -0.43 14.84
N HIS A 521 11.20 0.80 14.54
CA HIS A 521 12.07 1.94 14.24
C HIS A 521 11.99 2.90 15.43
N GLU A 522 13.11 3.11 16.10
CA GLU A 522 13.14 3.80 17.40
C GLU A 522 14.31 4.78 17.44
N ALA A 523 14.13 5.90 18.12
CA ALA A 523 15.23 6.80 18.41
C ALA A 523 16.35 6.07 19.19
N MET A 524 17.59 6.53 19.00
CA MET A 524 18.73 5.98 19.74
C MET A 524 18.49 6.07 21.25
N SER A 525 18.74 4.96 21.96
CA SER A 525 18.48 4.82 23.39
C SER A 525 19.43 3.81 24.01
N SER A 526 19.74 4.00 25.30
CA SER A 526 20.48 3.03 26.11
C SER A 526 19.58 1.97 26.78
N ALA A 527 18.26 2.06 26.57
CA ALA A 527 17.32 1.09 27.11
C ALA A 527 17.53 -0.29 26.46
N PRO A 528 17.26 -1.39 27.20
CA PRO A 528 17.34 -2.74 26.63
C PRO A 528 16.47 -2.88 25.37
N ILE A 529 16.98 -3.61 24.38
CA ILE A 529 16.29 -3.94 23.13
C ILE A 529 15.26 -5.03 23.45
N ALA A 530 13.99 -4.65 23.42
CA ALA A 530 12.84 -5.52 23.67
C ALA A 530 11.68 -5.07 22.76
N PRO A 531 10.70 -5.94 22.46
CA PRO A 531 9.55 -5.54 21.66
C PRO A 531 8.70 -4.50 22.41
N ALA A 532 8.48 -3.35 21.78
CA ALA A 532 7.56 -2.32 22.29
C ALA A 532 6.09 -2.62 21.91
N LEU A 533 5.87 -3.39 20.85
CA LEU A 533 4.57 -3.81 20.34
C LEU A 533 4.65 -5.28 19.90
N GLY A 534 3.64 -6.07 20.29
CA GLY A 534 3.48 -7.47 19.88
C GLY A 534 2.46 -7.64 18.75
N PRO A 535 2.33 -8.85 18.19
CA PRO A 535 1.28 -9.14 17.22
C PRO A 535 -0.11 -9.05 17.87
N VAL A 536 -1.15 -8.87 17.04
CA VAL A 536 -2.52 -9.08 17.48
C VAL A 536 -2.74 -10.55 17.85
N LYS A 537 -3.73 -10.81 18.70
CA LYS A 537 -3.97 -12.13 19.28
C LYS A 537 -5.26 -12.77 18.77
N ALA A 538 -5.32 -14.10 18.86
CA ALA A 538 -6.51 -14.90 18.55
C ALA A 538 -7.21 -14.47 17.25
N PRO A 539 -6.51 -14.45 16.09
CA PRO A 539 -7.10 -14.09 14.82
C PRO A 539 -8.20 -15.09 14.46
N GLN A 540 -9.32 -14.57 13.98
CA GLN A 540 -10.52 -15.34 13.65
C GLN A 540 -11.09 -14.93 12.29
N VAL A 541 -11.76 -15.87 11.63
CA VAL A 541 -12.61 -15.67 10.48
C VAL A 541 -13.99 -16.24 10.78
N ASN A 542 -15.03 -15.40 10.75
CA ASN A 542 -16.40 -15.74 11.13
C ASN A 542 -16.47 -16.46 12.50
N GLY A 543 -15.68 -15.98 13.47
CA GLY A 543 -15.59 -16.55 14.83
C GLY A 543 -14.76 -17.83 14.96
N ARG A 544 -14.18 -18.35 13.88
CA ARG A 544 -13.31 -19.54 13.89
C ARG A 544 -11.84 -19.16 13.80
N SER A 545 -10.96 -19.87 14.51
CA SER A 545 -9.53 -19.56 14.55
C SER A 545 -8.86 -19.59 13.16
N LEU A 546 -8.10 -18.55 12.84
CA LEU A 546 -7.25 -18.45 11.64
C LEU A 546 -5.90 -19.17 11.79
N PHE A 547 -5.57 -19.67 12.98
CA PHE A 547 -4.41 -20.57 13.15
C PHE A 547 -4.66 -21.99 12.64
N GLN A 548 -5.89 -22.29 12.25
CA GLN A 548 -6.27 -23.55 11.63
C GLN A 548 -6.87 -23.26 10.24
N PRO A 549 -6.70 -24.17 9.27
CA PRO A 549 -7.27 -23.98 7.94
C PRO A 549 -8.80 -23.91 8.02
N GLN A 550 -9.40 -22.93 7.36
CA GLN A 550 -10.86 -22.74 7.33
C GLN A 550 -11.37 -22.84 5.89
N SER A 551 -12.55 -23.43 5.71
CA SER A 551 -13.26 -23.53 4.43
C SER A 551 -14.71 -23.07 4.58
N GLY A 552 -15.36 -22.74 3.47
CA GLY A 552 -16.76 -22.31 3.46
C GLY A 552 -17.01 -20.98 4.18
N VAL A 553 -16.02 -20.08 4.22
CA VAL A 553 -16.10 -18.79 4.93
C VAL A 553 -16.89 -17.70 4.17
N GLY A 554 -17.34 -18.00 2.95
CA GLY A 554 -18.04 -17.06 2.07
C GLY A 554 -17.09 -16.07 1.39
N LEU A 555 -17.67 -15.13 0.62
CA LEU A 555 -16.92 -14.09 -0.12
C LEU A 555 -16.81 -12.75 0.62
N GLN A 556 -17.53 -12.61 1.74
CA GLN A 556 -17.51 -11.43 2.61
C GLN A 556 -17.27 -11.85 4.06
N PRO A 557 -16.22 -12.64 4.35
CA PRO A 557 -15.95 -13.07 5.72
C PRO A 557 -15.64 -11.88 6.62
N THR A 558 -15.92 -12.02 7.91
CA THR A 558 -15.46 -11.09 8.94
C THR A 558 -14.19 -11.63 9.58
N ILE A 559 -13.10 -10.89 9.43
CA ILE A 559 -11.83 -11.11 10.11
C ILE A 559 -11.86 -10.35 11.42
N SER A 560 -11.52 -11.00 12.53
CA SER A 560 -11.48 -10.36 13.85
C SER A 560 -10.26 -10.82 14.65
N TRP A 561 -9.86 -10.03 15.62
CA TRP A 561 -8.71 -10.31 16.49
C TRP A 561 -8.94 -9.70 17.88
N SER A 562 -8.01 -9.99 18.78
CA SER A 562 -7.87 -9.31 20.06
C SER A 562 -6.61 -8.44 20.08
N PRO A 563 -6.57 -7.34 20.86
CA PRO A 563 -5.41 -6.46 20.90
C PRO A 563 -4.11 -7.18 21.29
N PRO A 564 -2.94 -6.64 20.90
CA PRO A 564 -1.65 -7.16 21.35
C PRO A 564 -1.55 -7.24 22.88
N ALA A 565 -0.84 -8.24 23.39
CA ALA A 565 -0.53 -8.32 24.82
C ALA A 565 0.61 -7.38 25.25
N VAL A 566 1.45 -6.95 24.30
CA VAL A 566 2.56 -6.02 24.50
C VAL A 566 2.31 -4.80 23.64
N GLY A 567 2.30 -3.61 24.24
CA GLY A 567 2.01 -2.35 23.57
C GLY A 567 0.54 -2.20 23.17
N ALA A 568 0.22 -1.06 22.58
CA ALA A 568 -1.11 -0.77 22.04
C ALA A 568 -1.00 -0.39 20.56
N ALA A 569 -1.65 -1.18 19.70
CA ALA A 569 -1.71 -0.91 18.27
C ALA A 569 -2.59 0.32 18.01
N THR A 570 -2.09 1.25 17.19
CA THR A 570 -2.89 2.40 16.71
C THR A 570 -3.66 2.07 15.44
N SER A 571 -3.26 1.00 14.75
CA SER A 571 -3.96 0.46 13.59
C SER A 571 -3.60 -1.02 13.43
N VAL A 572 -4.41 -1.77 12.69
CA VAL A 572 -4.04 -3.12 12.25
C VAL A 572 -4.18 -3.18 10.74
N LEU A 573 -3.11 -3.58 10.07
CA LEU A 573 -3.12 -3.90 8.65
C LEU A 573 -3.59 -5.34 8.48
N VAL A 574 -4.72 -5.50 7.78
CA VAL A 574 -5.27 -6.78 7.34
C VAL A 574 -4.83 -7.00 5.89
N GLY A 575 -4.00 -8.01 5.66
CA GLY A 575 -3.63 -8.48 4.33
C GLY A 575 -4.36 -9.79 4.01
N ILE A 576 -4.96 -9.89 2.82
CA ILE A 576 -5.58 -11.12 2.33
C ILE A 576 -5.00 -11.43 0.95
N THR A 577 -4.14 -12.44 0.89
CA THR A 577 -3.33 -12.76 -0.30
C THR A 577 -3.75 -14.11 -0.88
N PRO A 578 -4.13 -14.20 -2.17
CA PRO A 578 -4.45 -15.48 -2.80
C PRO A 578 -3.18 -16.32 -3.04
N LEU A 579 -3.24 -17.63 -2.81
CA LEU A 579 -2.11 -18.53 -3.02
C LEU A 579 -1.86 -18.88 -4.49
N ASN A 580 -2.91 -18.93 -5.30
CA ASN A 580 -2.83 -19.35 -6.70
C ASN A 580 -2.66 -18.16 -7.67
N GLY A 581 -2.12 -17.04 -7.17
CA GLY A 581 -2.10 -15.77 -7.88
C GLY A 581 -3.45 -15.04 -7.84
N GLY A 582 -3.41 -13.75 -8.18
CA GLY A 582 -4.54 -12.84 -8.04
C GLY A 582 -4.16 -11.62 -7.22
N THR A 583 -5.15 -10.79 -6.91
CA THR A 583 -4.95 -9.50 -6.27
C THR A 583 -4.95 -9.62 -4.75
N THR A 584 -3.97 -9.00 -4.09
CA THR A 584 -3.94 -8.92 -2.63
C THR A 584 -4.79 -7.75 -2.15
N LEU A 585 -5.72 -8.03 -1.23
CA LEU A 585 -6.47 -7.00 -0.51
C LEU A 585 -5.67 -6.54 0.71
N GLN A 586 -5.52 -5.22 0.87
CA GLN A 586 -4.97 -4.62 2.08
C GLN A 586 -5.97 -3.65 2.71
N ALA A 587 -6.19 -3.76 4.02
CA ALA A 587 -7.04 -2.83 4.77
C ALA A 587 -6.36 -2.38 6.06
N THR A 588 -6.19 -1.06 6.23
CA THR A 588 -5.70 -0.46 7.48
C THR A 588 -6.89 -0.10 8.36
N VAL A 589 -7.03 -0.79 9.49
CA VAL A 589 -8.12 -0.64 10.45
C VAL A 589 -7.61 0.16 11.65
N ARG A 590 -8.10 1.38 11.85
CA ARG A 590 -7.65 2.26 12.96
C ARG A 590 -8.57 2.19 14.18
N SER A 591 -9.80 1.73 13.98
CA SER A 591 -10.79 1.60 15.04
C SER A 591 -11.47 0.23 15.05
N GLY A 592 -11.62 -0.33 16.24
CA GLY A 592 -12.16 -1.67 16.47
C GLY A 592 -11.14 -2.80 16.24
N THR A 593 -11.61 -4.04 16.36
CA THR A 593 -10.79 -5.26 16.25
C THR A 593 -11.36 -6.25 15.23
N SER A 594 -12.06 -5.73 14.23
CA SER A 594 -12.64 -6.52 13.15
C SER A 594 -12.69 -5.77 11.83
N PHE A 595 -12.74 -6.55 10.75
CA PHE A 595 -12.88 -6.11 9.37
C PHE A 595 -13.72 -7.12 8.61
N THR A 596 -14.88 -6.69 8.10
CA THR A 596 -15.65 -7.48 7.14
C THR A 596 -15.11 -7.22 5.75
N VAL A 597 -14.88 -8.26 4.96
CA VAL A 597 -14.39 -8.09 3.59
C VAL A 597 -15.52 -7.53 2.70
N PRO A 598 -15.30 -6.41 1.99
CA PRO A 598 -16.28 -5.88 1.05
C PRO A 598 -16.65 -6.86 -0.07
N PRO A 599 -17.87 -6.73 -0.64
CA PRO A 599 -18.28 -7.57 -1.76
C PRO A 599 -17.37 -7.39 -2.98
N GLY A 600 -17.19 -8.46 -3.75
CA GLY A 600 -16.44 -8.45 -5.01
C GLY A 600 -14.92 -8.54 -4.87
N LEU A 601 -14.37 -8.61 -3.66
CA LEU A 601 -12.92 -8.65 -3.43
C LEU A 601 -12.33 -10.05 -3.27
N LEU A 602 -13.16 -11.05 -2.97
CA LEU A 602 -12.76 -12.46 -2.94
C LEU A 602 -13.44 -13.24 -4.06
N VAL A 603 -12.76 -14.30 -4.52
CA VAL A 603 -13.19 -15.17 -5.61
C VAL A 603 -13.54 -16.54 -5.05
N ALA A 604 -14.68 -17.08 -5.48
CA ALA A 604 -15.13 -18.41 -5.07
C ALA A 604 -14.13 -19.49 -5.49
N GLY A 605 -13.88 -20.47 -4.62
CA GLY A 605 -12.96 -21.59 -4.88
C GLY A 605 -11.48 -21.27 -4.70
N GLN A 606 -11.11 -20.02 -4.37
CA GLN A 606 -9.72 -19.65 -4.11
C GLN A 606 -9.30 -19.88 -2.65
N THR A 607 -8.00 -20.09 -2.45
CA THR A 607 -7.37 -20.20 -1.13
C THR A 607 -6.57 -18.94 -0.83
N TYR A 608 -6.73 -18.41 0.38
CA TYR A 608 -6.11 -17.17 0.82
C TYR A 608 -5.30 -17.36 2.09
N VAL A 609 -4.23 -16.60 2.23
CA VAL A 609 -3.52 -16.37 3.49
C VAL A 609 -3.93 -15.01 4.02
N VAL A 610 -4.30 -14.98 5.31
CA VAL A 610 -4.61 -13.74 6.03
C VAL A 610 -3.42 -13.38 6.91
N THR A 611 -2.92 -12.15 6.78
CA THR A 611 -1.90 -11.58 7.66
C THR A 611 -2.50 -10.42 8.44
N LEU A 612 -2.17 -10.32 9.73
CA LEU A 612 -2.57 -9.22 10.59
C LEU A 612 -1.31 -8.60 11.19
N THR A 613 -1.09 -7.31 10.94
CA THR A 613 0.08 -6.56 11.45
C THR A 613 -0.41 -5.41 12.32
N ALA A 614 0.05 -5.37 13.57
CA ALA A 614 -0.27 -4.33 14.56
C ALA A 614 0.51 -3.02 14.34
#